data_AF-A0A7J4J7M2-F1
#
_entry.id   AF-A0A7J4J7M2-F1
#
_cell.length_a   1.000
_cell.length_b   1.000
_cell.length_c   1.000
_cell.angle_alpha   90.00
_cell.angle_beta   90.00
_cell.angle_gamma   90.00
#
_symmetry.space_group_name_H-M   'P 1'
#
loop_
_entity.id
_entity.type
_entity.pdbx_description
1 polymer ?
#
loop_
_entity_poly.entity_id
_entity_poly.type
_entity_poly.pdbx_seq_one_letter_code
_entity_poly.pdbx_strand_id
1 'polypeptide(L)'
;MIPLFTLGKCKTKAGYTAKLLKSGKLNLTKVQQEFEVILQTPIVLVIRIEQVEIIVHQYAELFFKNCADVALMEKLAAKVYKVGLEKV
;
A
#
# COMPACT_ATOMS: atom_id res chain seq x y z
N MET A 1 -3.10 5.60 17.96
CA MET A 1 -3.49 6.13 16.64
C MET A 1 -4.25 5.01 15.94
N ILE A 2 -5.54 5.21 15.64
CA ILE A 2 -6.38 4.16 15.07
C ILE A 2 -5.93 3.94 13.61
N PRO A 3 -5.53 2.74 13.19
CA PRO A 3 -5.17 2.51 11.81
C PRO A 3 -6.41 2.74 10.94
N LEU A 4 -6.31 3.66 9.98
CA LEU A 4 -7.38 4.01 9.03
C LEU A 4 -7.64 2.90 7.98
N PHE A 5 -7.03 1.74 8.16
CA PHE A 5 -7.06 0.61 7.23
C PHE A 5 -7.17 -0.72 7.98
N THR A 6 -7.67 -1.73 7.28
CA THR A 6 -7.64 -3.13 7.69
C THR A 6 -6.54 -3.85 6.93
N LEU A 7 -5.95 -4.85 7.57
CA LEU A 7 -5.01 -5.77 6.94
C LEU A 7 -5.62 -7.18 6.95
N GLY A 8 -5.62 -7.84 5.81
CA GLY A 8 -6.21 -9.16 5.64
C GLY A 8 -5.42 -10.03 4.70
N LYS A 9 -5.54 -11.36 4.86
CA LYS A 9 -5.04 -12.32 3.87
C LYS A 9 -5.96 -12.31 2.67
N CYS A 10 -5.40 -12.23 1.46
CA CYS A 10 -6.17 -12.40 0.25
C CYS A 10 -6.60 -13.87 0.15
N LYS A 11 -7.91 -14.12 -0.01
CA LYS A 11 -8.48 -15.48 -0.02
C LYS A 11 -8.02 -16.33 -1.22
N THR A 12 -7.57 -15.70 -2.30
CA THR A 12 -7.33 -16.36 -3.61
C THR A 12 -5.89 -16.28 -4.08
N LYS A 13 -5.05 -15.42 -3.49
CA LYS A 13 -3.62 -15.29 -3.82
C LYS A 13 -2.88 -15.26 -2.50
N ALA A 14 -1.87 -16.10 -2.32
CA ALA A 14 -1.09 -16.26 -1.09
C ALA A 14 -0.29 -14.98 -0.71
N GLY A 15 -0.99 -13.90 -0.37
CA GLY A 15 -0.45 -12.59 -0.09
C GLY A 15 -1.39 -11.79 0.82
N TYR A 16 -0.84 -10.75 1.43
CA TYR A 16 -1.58 -9.88 2.35
C TYR A 16 -1.97 -8.60 1.64
N THR A 17 -3.10 -8.05 2.06
CA THR A 17 -3.65 -6.80 1.52
C THR A 17 -3.97 -5.83 2.64
N ALA A 18 -3.66 -4.57 2.46
CA ALA A 18 -4.20 -3.49 3.29
C ALA A 18 -5.23 -2.68 2.49
N LYS A 19 -6.33 -2.30 3.14
CA LYS A 19 -7.40 -1.50 2.53
C LYS A 19 -7.91 -0.46 3.52
N LEU A 20 -8.10 0.78 3.07
CA LEU A 20 -8.70 1.82 3.91
C LEU A 20 -10.11 1.43 4.38
N LEU A 21 -10.44 1.79 5.62
CA LEU A 21 -11.77 1.62 6.20
C LEU A 21 -12.83 2.46 5.49
N LYS A 22 -12.43 3.63 4.98
CA LYS A 22 -13.26 4.50 4.15
C LYS A 22 -12.73 4.50 2.72
N SER A 23 -13.63 4.46 1.76
CA SER A 23 -13.29 4.61 0.34
C SER A 23 -12.55 5.93 0.13
N GLY A 24 -11.39 5.86 -0.54
CA GLY A 24 -10.56 7.01 -0.84
C GLY A 24 -9.65 6.72 -2.03
N LYS A 25 -9.12 7.78 -2.64
CA LYS A 25 -8.11 7.66 -3.69
C LYS A 25 -6.75 8.05 -3.13
N LEU A 26 -5.71 7.29 -3.49
CA LEU A 26 -4.32 7.66 -3.23
C LEU A 26 -3.77 8.48 -4.38
N ASN A 27 -2.99 9.50 -4.04
CA ASN A 27 -2.19 10.25 -4.98
C ASN A 27 -0.92 9.44 -5.31
N LEU A 28 -1.00 8.62 -6.36
CA LEU A 28 0.13 7.79 -6.81
C LEU A 28 1.35 8.64 -7.20
N THR A 29 1.15 9.87 -7.64
CA THR A 29 2.23 10.82 -7.99
C THR A 29 3.07 11.21 -6.79
N LYS A 30 2.48 11.31 -5.60
CA LYS A 30 3.25 11.55 -4.35
C LYS A 30 3.98 10.29 -3.89
N VAL A 31 3.31 9.14 -4.01
CA VAL A 31 3.91 7.84 -3.63
C VAL A 31 5.15 7.54 -4.49
N GLN A 32 5.13 7.79 -5.80
CA GLN A 32 6.29 7.57 -6.67
C GLN A 32 7.48 8.51 -6.41
N GLN A 33 7.25 9.69 -5.81
CA GLN A 33 8.34 10.63 -5.49
C GLN A 33 9.16 10.14 -4.29
N GLU A 34 8.50 9.41 -3.38
CA GLU A 34 9.06 9.07 -2.06
C GLU A 34 9.60 7.64 -1.98
N PHE A 35 9.22 6.77 -2.91
CA PHE A 35 9.59 5.35 -2.88
C PHE A 35 10.22 4.91 -4.21
N GLU A 36 11.06 3.87 -4.14
CA GLU A 36 11.61 3.22 -5.33
C GLU A 36 10.49 2.58 -6.13
N VAL A 37 10.27 3.07 -7.37
CA VAL A 37 9.24 2.55 -8.27
C VAL A 37 9.83 1.45 -9.15
N ILE A 38 9.21 0.27 -9.12
CA ILE A 38 9.53 -0.86 -9.99
C ILE A 38 8.71 -0.82 -11.29
N LEU A 39 7.42 -0.51 -11.17
CA LEU A 39 6.48 -0.48 -12.29
C LEU A 39 5.44 0.61 -12.06
N GLN A 40 5.12 1.36 -13.11
CA GLN A 40 4.08 2.38 -13.06
C GLN A 40 3.06 2.16 -14.17
N THR A 41 1.79 2.25 -13.80
CA THR A 41 0.64 2.28 -14.70
C THR A 41 -0.32 3.39 -14.24
N PRO A 42 -1.36 3.75 -15.02
CA PRO A 42 -2.28 4.83 -14.63
C PRO A 42 -3.03 4.60 -13.31
N ILE A 43 -3.30 3.35 -12.94
CA ILE A 43 -4.14 2.98 -11.78
C ILE A 43 -3.40 2.17 -10.71
N VAL A 44 -2.22 1.66 -11.03
CA VAL A 44 -1.40 0.81 -10.16
C VAL A 44 0.07 1.26 -10.21
N LEU A 45 0.68 1.36 -9.05
CA LEU A 45 2.10 1.65 -8.86
C LEU A 45 2.72 0.51 -8.05
N VAL A 46 3.78 -0.11 -8.54
CA VAL A 46 4.56 -1.11 -7.80
C VAL A 46 5.79 -0.43 -7.24
N ILE A 47 5.92 -0.44 -5.93
CA ILE A 47 7.05 0.16 -5.21
C ILE A 47 7.82 -0.89 -4.42
N ARG A 48 9.08 -0.58 -4.13
CA ARG A 48 9.93 -1.37 -3.22
C ARG A 48 10.21 -0.57 -1.95
N ILE A 49 9.98 -1.18 -0.80
CA ILE A 49 10.35 -0.63 0.51
C ILE A 49 10.96 -1.74 1.34
N GLU A 50 12.20 -1.55 1.84
CA GLU A 50 12.85 -2.51 2.75
C GLU A 50 12.83 -3.95 2.19
N GLN A 51 13.11 -4.12 0.88
CA GLN A 51 13.05 -5.38 0.11
C GLN A 51 11.66 -6.01 -0.10
N VAL A 52 10.59 -5.38 0.40
CA VAL A 52 9.22 -5.80 0.15
C VAL A 52 8.67 -5.09 -1.08
N GLU A 53 8.10 -5.86 -2.02
CA GLU A 53 7.36 -5.29 -3.14
C GLU A 53 5.90 -5.06 -2.75
N ILE A 54 5.45 -3.83 -2.96
CA ILE A 54 4.09 -3.41 -2.62
C ILE A 54 3.42 -2.91 -3.90
N ILE A 55 2.29 -3.51 -4.24
CA ILE A 55 1.42 -3.01 -5.30
C ILE A 55 0.46 -2.01 -4.65
N VAL A 56 0.56 -0.76 -5.04
CA VAL A 56 -0.30 0.35 -4.60
C VAL A 56 -1.34 0.60 -5.68
N HIS A 57 -2.60 0.30 -5.38
CA HIS A 57 -3.72 0.63 -6.24
C HIS A 57 -4.24 2.04 -5.91
N GLN A 58 -4.61 2.81 -6.93
CA GLN A 58 -5.19 4.15 -6.75
C GLN A 58 -6.42 4.16 -5.82
N TYR A 59 -7.20 3.08 -5.72
CA TYR A 59 -8.35 2.95 -4.82
C TYR A 59 -7.97 2.58 -3.39
N ALA A 60 -6.75 2.93 -2.97
CA ALA A 60 -6.25 2.75 -1.62
C ALA A 60 -6.18 1.29 -1.13
N GLU A 61 -5.98 0.38 -2.07
CA GLU A 61 -5.65 -1.02 -1.78
C GLU A 61 -4.14 -1.24 -1.98
N LEU A 62 -3.51 -1.87 -1.01
CA LEU A 62 -2.11 -2.26 -1.05
C LEU A 62 -2.02 -3.79 -1.07
N PHE A 63 -1.18 -4.35 -1.93
CA PHE A 63 -0.88 -5.78 -1.95
C PHE A 63 0.60 -5.99 -1.65
N PHE A 64 0.89 -6.77 -0.62
CA PHE A 64 2.25 -7.10 -0.22
C PHE A 64 2.66 -8.42 -0.87
N LYS A 65 3.72 -8.37 -1.69
CA LYS A 65 4.36 -9.57 -2.23
C LYS A 65 5.50 -10.00 -1.32
N ASN A 66 5.66 -11.32 -1.17
CA ASN A 66 6.80 -11.95 -0.49
C ASN A 66 7.07 -11.44 0.95
N CYS A 67 6.05 -10.91 1.63
CA CYS A 67 6.12 -10.54 3.03
C CYS A 67 5.10 -11.38 3.80
N ALA A 68 5.53 -11.94 4.94
CA ALA A 68 4.67 -12.68 5.86
C ALA A 68 4.58 -12.02 7.24
N ASP A 69 5.43 -11.02 7.50
CA ASP A 69 5.47 -10.27 8.75
C ASP A 69 4.35 -9.20 8.76
N VAL A 70 3.30 -9.48 9.53
CA VAL A 70 2.13 -8.61 9.66
C VAL A 70 2.49 -7.25 10.27
N ALA A 71 3.40 -7.21 11.25
CA ALA A 71 3.80 -5.96 11.90
C ALA A 71 4.59 -5.07 10.93
N LEU A 72 5.46 -5.67 10.11
CA LEU A 72 6.15 -4.97 9.04
C LEU A 72 5.15 -4.43 8.01
N MET A 73 4.17 -5.22 7.57
CA MET A 73 3.16 -4.74 6.62
C MET A 73 2.34 -3.59 7.17
N GLU A 74 1.96 -3.62 8.44
CA GLU A 74 1.21 -2.53 9.07
C GLU A 74 2.03 -1.23 9.07
N LYS A 75 3.32 -1.32 9.43
CA LYS A 75 4.26 -0.20 9.38
C LYS A 75 4.41 0.36 7.96
N LEU A 76 4.55 -0.52 6.97
CA LEU A 76 4.70 -0.15 5.55
C LEU A 76 3.42 0.46 4.98
N ALA A 77 2.26 -0.13 5.27
CA ALA A 77 0.95 0.41 4.92
C ALA A 77 0.76 1.82 5.48
N ALA A 78 1.05 2.02 6.76
CA ALA A 78 0.95 3.33 7.40
C ALA A 78 1.85 4.38 6.73
N LYS A 79 3.09 4.01 6.35
CA LYS A 79 3.98 4.90 5.57
C LYS A 79 3.37 5.27 4.23
N VAL A 80 2.92 4.29 3.44
CA VAL A 80 2.35 4.53 2.10
C VAL A 80 1.09 5.37 2.19
N TYR A 81 0.18 5.07 3.12
CA TYR A 81 -1.04 5.86 3.30
C TYR A 81 -0.75 7.28 3.78
N LYS A 82 0.24 7.49 4.65
CA LYS A 82 0.64 8.83 5.10
C LYS A 82 1.12 9.71 3.93
N VAL A 83 1.81 9.12 2.95
CA VAL A 83 2.30 9.84 1.77
C VAL A 83 1.20 10.01 0.72
N GLY A 84 0.42 8.96 0.47
CA GLY A 84 -0.56 8.90 -0.61
C GLY A 84 -1.91 9.54 -0.29
N LEU A 85 -2.27 9.72 0.98
CA LEU A 85 -3.49 10.42 1.38
C LEU A 85 -3.23 11.92 1.43
N GLU A 86 -3.91 12.66 0.56
CA GLU A 86 -4.04 14.10 0.75
C GLU A 86 -4.82 14.35 2.03
N LYS A 87 -4.27 15.21 2.90
CA LYS A 87 -5.08 15.86 3.93
C LYS A 87 -6.18 16.60 3.18
N VAL A 88 -7.38 16.04 3.19
CA VAL A 88 -8.61 16.79 2.90
C VAL A 88 -8.77 17.86 3.97
#